data_AF-A0A2V5TB50-F1
#
_entry.id   AF-A0A2V5TB50-F1
#
_cell.length_a   1.000
_cell.length_b   1.000
_cell.length_c   1.000
_cell.angle_alpha   90.00
_cell.angle_beta   90.00
_cell.angle_gamma   90.00
#
_symmetry.space_group_name_H-M   'P 1'
#
loop_
_entity.id
_entity.type
_entity.pdbx_description
1 polymer ?
#
loop_
_entity_poly.entity_id
_entity_poly.type
_entity_poly.pdbx_seq_one_letter_code
_entity_poly.pdbx_strand_id
1 'polypeptide(L)'
;MPPLPVEKFGALAALPNCRHVFTQRIPGIDVSHDKAEALARLEKAHQRIRDATGFGDWPLLTAKQIHGNKIAFVDAPVESDKEFSGCDGVITNQRGVALGVYVADCCAVYMVDPKTPAVGI
;
A
#
# COMPACT_ATOMS: atom_id res chain seq x y z
N MET A 1 -3.61 -24.24 -3.15
CA MET A 1 -2.87 -22.97 -3.33
C MET A 1 -2.38 -22.57 -1.94
N PRO A 2 -1.07 -22.30 -1.73
CA PRO A 2 -0.60 -21.85 -0.42
C PRO A 2 -1.32 -20.56 -0.02
N PRO A 3 -1.53 -20.32 1.29
CA PRO A 3 -2.14 -19.08 1.76
C PRO A 3 -1.34 -17.86 1.28
N LEU A 4 -2.04 -16.77 1.00
CA LEU A 4 -1.38 -15.51 0.63
C LEU A 4 -0.58 -15.00 1.85
N PRO A 5 0.65 -14.50 1.66
CA PRO A 5 1.49 -13.98 2.75
C PRO A 5 1.01 -12.58 3.16
N VAL A 6 -0.19 -12.51 3.73
CA VAL A 6 -0.85 -11.25 4.10
C VAL A 6 -1.38 -11.30 5.51
N GLU A 7 -1.33 -10.15 6.17
CA GLU A 7 -1.83 -9.94 7.53
C GLU A 7 -2.91 -8.86 7.57
N LYS A 8 -3.82 -8.99 8.54
CA LYS A 8 -4.89 -8.03 8.82
C LYS A 8 -4.85 -7.66 10.31
N PHE A 9 -4.72 -6.38 10.59
CA PHE A 9 -4.89 -5.82 11.93
C PHE A 9 -6.37 -5.74 12.33
N GLY A 10 -6.73 -6.26 13.51
CA GLY A 10 -8.11 -6.32 14.00
C GLY A 10 -8.78 -4.95 14.11
N ALA A 11 -8.04 -3.92 14.55
CA ALA A 11 -8.56 -2.56 14.68
C ALA A 11 -9.04 -1.97 13.34
N LEU A 12 -8.35 -2.27 12.24
CA LEU A 12 -8.75 -1.83 10.90
C LEU A 12 -9.76 -2.78 10.26
N ALA A 13 -9.66 -4.09 10.54
CA ALA A 13 -10.59 -5.09 10.01
C ALA A 13 -12.02 -4.91 10.54
N ALA A 14 -12.18 -4.28 11.70
CA ALA A 14 -13.47 -3.92 12.28
C ALA A 14 -14.14 -2.71 11.59
N LEU A 15 -13.43 -1.96 10.75
CA LEU A 15 -13.98 -0.80 10.05
C LEU A 15 -14.73 -1.25 8.78
N PRO A 16 -16.05 -1.00 8.65
CA PRO A 16 -16.87 -1.56 7.56
C PRO A 16 -16.58 -0.92 6.20
N ASN A 17 -15.96 0.26 6.19
CA ASN A 17 -15.78 1.14 5.03
C ASN A 17 -14.31 1.30 4.63
N CYS A 18 -13.40 0.50 5.19
CA CYS A 18 -11.98 0.52 4.89
C CYS A 18 -11.48 -0.89 4.60
N ARG A 19 -10.62 -1.03 3.58
CA ARG A 19 -9.85 -2.24 3.33
C ARG A 19 -8.39 -1.91 3.63
N HIS A 20 -7.69 -2.82 4.29
CA HIS A 20 -6.25 -2.72 4.49
C HIS A 20 -5.62 -4.09 4.29
N VAL A 21 -4.34 -4.14 3.95
CA VAL A 21 -3.57 -5.37 3.96
C VAL A 21 -2.12 -5.03 4.31
N PHE A 22 -1.46 -5.90 5.08
CA PHE A 22 -0.02 -5.84 5.27
C PHE A 22 0.59 -7.06 4.58
N THR A 23 1.34 -6.84 3.50
CA THR A 23 2.02 -7.93 2.78
C THR A 23 3.28 -8.31 3.55
N GLN A 24 3.36 -9.59 3.94
CA GLN A 24 4.52 -10.15 4.61
C GLN A 24 5.58 -10.58 3.59
N ARG A 25 6.75 -10.99 4.09
CA ARG A 25 7.82 -11.54 3.25
C ARG A 25 7.29 -12.71 2.41
N ILE A 26 7.54 -12.65 1.10
CA ILE A 26 7.09 -13.68 0.14
C ILE A 26 8.20 -14.74 -0.01
N PRO A 27 8.01 -15.98 0.47
CA PRO A 27 9.02 -17.02 0.35
C PRO A 27 9.34 -17.34 -1.12
N GLY A 28 10.61 -17.61 -1.41
CA GLY A 28 11.07 -18.01 -2.75
C GLY A 28 11.32 -16.85 -3.73
N ILE A 29 11.08 -15.59 -3.32
CA ILE A 29 11.49 -14.41 -4.08
C ILE A 29 12.71 -13.81 -3.37
N ASP A 30 13.84 -13.78 -4.08
CA ASP A 30 15.05 -13.10 -3.60
C ASP A 30 14.89 -11.59 -3.76
N VAL A 31 15.04 -10.87 -2.65
CA VAL A 31 14.89 -9.41 -2.54
C VAL A 31 16.16 -8.75 -1.98
N SER A 32 17.27 -9.49 -1.86
CA SER A 32 18.57 -8.98 -1.42
C SER A 32 19.29 -8.21 -2.55
N HIS A 33 18.59 -7.24 -3.13
CA HIS A 33 19.03 -6.38 -4.23
C HIS A 33 18.75 -4.92 -3.86
N ASP A 34 19.10 -3.98 -4.76
CA ASP A 34 18.58 -2.63 -4.62
C ASP A 34 17.04 -2.60 -4.70
N LYS A 35 16.46 -1.49 -4.25
CA LYS A 35 15.01 -1.33 -4.16
C LYS A 35 14.31 -1.56 -5.51
N ALA A 36 14.86 -1.08 -6.61
CA ALA A 36 14.21 -1.17 -7.91
C ALA A 36 14.13 -2.63 -8.38
N GLU A 37 15.24 -3.36 -8.28
CA GLU A 37 15.30 -4.77 -8.64
C GLU A 37 14.43 -5.65 -7.70
N ALA A 38 14.46 -5.38 -6.40
CA ALA A 38 13.62 -6.09 -5.44
C ALA A 38 12.11 -5.91 -5.75
N LEU A 39 11.68 -4.69 -6.07
CA LEU A 39 10.29 -4.41 -6.46
C LEU A 39 9.91 -5.05 -7.78
N ALA A 40 10.80 -5.01 -8.79
CA ALA A 40 10.56 -5.68 -10.07
C ALA A 40 10.32 -7.18 -9.91
N ARG A 41 11.03 -7.83 -8.99
CA ARG A 41 10.85 -9.26 -8.66
C ARG A 41 9.55 -9.55 -7.92
N LEU A 42 9.08 -8.60 -7.11
CA LEU A 42 7.84 -8.73 -6.33
C LEU A 42 6.57 -8.41 -7.13
N GLU A 43 6.69 -7.69 -8.26
CA GLU A 43 5.57 -7.14 -9.03
C GLU A 43 4.44 -8.14 -9.28
N LYS A 44 4.74 -9.33 -9.83
CA LYS A 44 3.74 -10.37 -10.09
C LYS A 44 3.03 -10.86 -8.83
N ALA A 45 3.76 -10.92 -7.72
CA ALA A 45 3.20 -11.35 -6.44
C ALA A 45 2.34 -10.25 -5.82
N HIS A 46 2.76 -8.99 -5.90
CA HIS A 46 1.96 -7.83 -5.50
C HIS A 46 0.66 -7.75 -6.29
N GLN A 47 0.70 -7.93 -7.61
CA GLN A 47 -0.52 -7.95 -8.44
C GLN A 47 -1.48 -9.05 -7.98
N ARG A 48 -1.00 -10.28 -7.80
CA ARG A 48 -1.82 -11.39 -7.30
C ARG A 48 -2.41 -11.12 -5.91
N ILE A 49 -1.65 -10.49 -5.02
CA ILE A 49 -2.13 -10.11 -3.70
C ILE A 49 -3.23 -9.05 -3.84
N ARG A 50 -3.04 -8.02 -4.68
CA ARG A 50 -4.07 -6.99 -4.94
C ARG A 50 -5.36 -7.63 -5.45
N ASP A 51 -5.26 -8.48 -6.47
CA ASP A 51 -6.42 -9.15 -7.06
C ASP A 51 -7.18 -9.95 -6.00
N ALA A 52 -6.46 -10.78 -5.24
CA ALA A 52 -7.07 -11.66 -4.24
C ALA A 52 -7.56 -10.93 -2.98
N THR A 53 -7.15 -9.67 -2.76
CA THR A 53 -7.58 -8.86 -1.60
C THR A 53 -8.57 -7.75 -1.98
N GLY A 54 -9.01 -7.72 -3.24
CA GLY A 54 -10.03 -6.78 -3.73
C GLY A 54 -9.49 -5.38 -4.02
N PHE A 55 -8.18 -5.25 -4.27
CA PHE A 55 -7.51 -4.02 -4.73
C PHE A 55 -7.05 -4.09 -6.19
N GLY A 56 -7.29 -5.21 -6.89
CA GLY A 56 -6.85 -5.42 -8.27
C GLY A 56 -7.33 -4.33 -9.22
N ASP A 57 -8.59 -3.92 -9.08
CA ASP A 57 -9.23 -2.90 -9.95
C ASP A 57 -9.09 -1.46 -9.43
N TRP A 58 -8.39 -1.25 -8.31
CA TRP A 58 -8.23 0.08 -7.70
C TRP A 58 -6.87 0.67 -8.07
N PRO A 59 -6.77 1.93 -8.50
CA PRO A 59 -5.48 2.60 -8.66
C PRO A 59 -4.66 2.52 -7.37
N LEU A 60 -3.39 2.12 -7.51
CA LEU A 60 -2.42 2.06 -6.43
C LEU A 60 -1.56 3.32 -6.41
N LEU A 61 -1.64 4.06 -5.31
CA LEU A 61 -0.83 5.24 -5.05
C LEU A 61 0.28 4.92 -4.07
N THR A 62 1.52 5.10 -4.49
CA THR A 62 2.70 4.83 -3.66
C THR A 62 3.56 6.07 -3.47
N ALA A 63 4.41 6.05 -2.46
CA ALA A 63 5.42 7.07 -2.24
C ALA A 63 6.82 6.54 -2.60
N LYS A 64 7.59 7.31 -3.37
CA LYS A 64 9.03 7.12 -3.51
C LYS A 64 9.71 7.63 -2.25
N GLN A 65 9.63 6.82 -1.20
CA GLN A 65 10.17 7.10 0.13
C GLN A 65 11.66 7.47 0.06
N ILE A 66 12.02 8.56 0.73
CA ILE A 66 13.38 9.10 0.85
C ILE A 66 13.79 9.29 2.32
N HIS A 67 13.05 8.69 3.25
CA HIS A 67 13.22 8.83 4.70
C HIS A 67 13.08 10.28 5.19
N GLY A 68 12.18 11.04 4.58
CA GLY A 68 11.78 12.39 4.99
C GLY A 68 10.47 12.40 5.78
N ASN A 69 9.80 13.55 5.78
CA ASN A 69 8.55 13.81 6.49
C ASN A 69 7.44 14.38 5.58
N LYS A 70 7.64 14.34 4.26
CA LYS A 70 6.69 14.90 3.30
C LYS A 70 5.58 13.89 3.00
N ILE A 71 4.37 14.39 2.88
CA ILE A 71 3.16 13.61 2.60
C ILE A 71 2.56 14.09 1.29
N ALA A 72 2.24 13.16 0.39
CA ALA A 72 1.46 13.46 -0.80
C ALA A 72 -0.03 13.57 -0.44
N PHE A 73 -0.61 14.75 -0.67
CA PHE A 73 -2.05 14.98 -0.52
C PHE A 73 -2.74 14.75 -1.87
N VAL A 74 -3.71 13.84 -1.90
CA VAL A 74 -4.42 13.47 -3.13
C VAL A 74 -5.91 13.78 -2.98
N ASP A 75 -6.32 14.88 -3.59
CA ASP A 75 -7.68 15.43 -3.56
C ASP A 75 -8.36 15.44 -4.94
N ALA A 76 -7.63 15.13 -6.01
CA ALA A 76 -8.17 14.97 -7.35
C ALA A 76 -8.44 13.49 -7.69
N PRO A 77 -9.38 13.20 -8.61
CA PRO A 77 -9.60 11.84 -9.12
C PRO A 77 -8.32 11.21 -9.68
N VAL A 78 -8.17 9.91 -9.47
CA VAL A 78 -7.03 9.12 -9.92
C VAL A 78 -7.55 8.01 -10.82
N GLU A 79 -6.99 7.89 -12.01
CA GLU A 79 -7.41 6.91 -13.02
C GLU A 79 -6.45 5.72 -13.15
N SER A 80 -5.21 5.86 -12.65
CA SER A 80 -4.16 4.84 -12.78
C SER A 80 -3.16 4.90 -11.63
N ASP A 81 -2.38 3.82 -11.51
CA ASP A 81 -1.33 3.71 -10.52
C ASP A 81 -0.32 4.87 -10.64
N LYS A 82 0.14 5.40 -9.51
CA LYS A 82 1.06 6.55 -9.49
C LYS A 82 1.98 6.50 -8.28
N GLU A 83 3.26 6.72 -8.53
CA GLU A 83 4.28 6.91 -7.49
C GLU A 83 4.58 8.41 -7.31
N PHE A 84 4.47 8.92 -6.08
CA PHE A 84 4.79 10.29 -5.72
C PHE A 84 6.26 10.43 -5.31
N SER A 85 7.00 11.30 -5.99
CA SER A 85 8.43 11.51 -5.71
C SER A 85 8.68 12.33 -4.44
N GLY A 86 9.67 11.92 -3.64
CA GLY A 86 10.18 12.71 -2.50
C GLY A 86 9.20 12.86 -1.34
N CYS A 87 8.29 11.90 -1.20
CA CYS A 87 7.33 11.80 -0.10
C CYS A 87 7.53 10.46 0.60
N ASP A 88 7.07 10.36 1.85
CA ASP A 88 7.20 9.16 2.68
C ASP A 88 5.84 8.64 3.17
N GLY A 89 4.77 9.35 2.85
CA GLY A 89 3.40 8.92 3.05
C GLY A 89 2.45 9.52 2.02
N VAL A 90 1.25 8.98 1.95
CA VAL A 90 0.17 9.44 1.06
C VAL A 90 -1.11 9.53 1.87
N ILE A 91 -1.91 10.57 1.62
CA ILE A 91 -3.24 10.72 2.23
C ILE A 91 -4.29 11.09 1.17
N THR A 92 -5.51 10.57 1.34
CA THR A 92 -6.63 10.88 0.44
C THR A 92 -7.98 10.69 1.13
N ASN A 93 -9.00 11.38 0.63
CA ASN A 93 -10.41 11.14 0.91
C ASN A 93 -11.16 10.52 -0.29
N GLN A 94 -10.43 10.17 -1.35
CA GLN A 94 -10.99 9.53 -2.55
C GLN A 94 -11.32 8.06 -2.26
N ARG A 95 -12.47 7.60 -2.76
CA ARG A 95 -12.89 6.19 -2.65
C ARG A 95 -12.38 5.39 -3.83
N GLY A 96 -12.21 4.08 -3.65
CA GLY A 96 -11.79 3.18 -4.72
C GLY A 96 -10.32 3.34 -5.11
N VAL A 97 -9.49 3.89 -4.22
CA VAL A 97 -8.06 4.08 -4.39
C VAL A 97 -7.33 3.32 -3.30
N ALA A 98 -6.25 2.62 -3.64
CA ALA A 98 -5.36 1.97 -2.70
C ALA A 98 -4.14 2.87 -2.43
N LEU A 99 -3.74 2.98 -1.17
CA LEU A 99 -2.47 3.62 -0.79
C LEU A 99 -1.47 2.54 -0.38
N GLY A 100 -0.18 2.73 -0.72
CA GLY A 100 0.86 1.78 -0.40
C GLY A 100 2.22 2.42 -0.11
N VAL A 101 2.96 1.80 0.81
CA VAL A 101 4.38 2.09 1.09
C VAL A 101 5.14 0.78 1.17
N TYR A 102 6.44 0.83 0.92
CA TYR A 102 7.33 -0.32 1.08
C TYR A 102 8.16 -0.17 2.34
N VAL A 103 8.22 -1.23 3.14
CA VAL A 103 8.98 -1.24 4.38
C VAL A 103 9.79 -2.52 4.53
N ALA A 104 10.99 -2.37 5.06
CA ALA A 104 11.83 -3.42 5.63
C ALA A 104 12.52 -2.76 6.82
N ASP A 105 12.22 -3.23 8.03
CA ASP A 105 12.61 -2.63 9.33
C ASP A 105 11.91 -1.32 9.72
N CYS A 106 11.61 -0.43 8.77
CA CYS A 106 10.77 0.75 9.05
C CYS A 106 9.30 0.38 9.34
N CYS A 107 8.61 1.22 10.11
CA CYS A 107 7.20 1.00 10.43
C CYS A 107 6.29 1.48 9.30
N ALA A 108 5.33 0.66 8.87
CA ALA A 108 4.17 1.11 8.09
C ALA A 108 3.09 1.61 9.06
N VAL A 109 2.64 2.86 8.89
CA VAL A 109 1.66 3.49 9.79
C VAL A 109 0.37 3.70 9.04
N TYR A 110 -0.69 2.98 9.45
CA TYR A 110 -2.00 3.10 8.84
C TYR A 110 -2.85 4.12 9.61
N MET A 111 -3.44 5.07 8.90
CA MET A 111 -4.34 6.07 9.46
C MET A 111 -5.69 6.01 8.75
N VAL A 112 -6.77 6.05 9.52
CA VAL A 112 -8.15 6.11 8.99
C VAL A 112 -8.94 7.10 9.83
N ASP A 113 -9.55 8.08 9.19
CA ASP A 113 -10.59 8.91 9.80
C ASP A 113 -11.96 8.29 9.45
N PRO A 114 -12.72 7.77 10.43
CA PRO A 114 -14.03 7.19 10.17
C PRO A 114 -15.14 8.25 10.00
N LYS A 115 -14.93 9.49 10.46
CA LYS A 115 -15.91 10.60 10.35
C LYS A 115 -15.79 11.29 9.00
N THR A 116 -14.56 11.66 8.63
CA THR A 116 -14.22 12.12 7.29
C THR A 116 -13.60 10.92 6.60
N PRO A 117 -14.27 10.22 5.67
CA PRO A 117 -13.83 8.91 5.15
C PRO A 117 -12.53 9.03 4.34
N ALA A 118 -11.43 9.21 5.05
CA ALA A 118 -10.10 9.52 4.56
C ALA A 118 -9.12 8.53 5.17
N VAL A 119 -8.10 8.21 4.37
CA VAL A 119 -7.08 7.24 4.70
C VAL A 119 -5.69 7.83 4.48
N GLY A 120 -4.74 7.34 5.27
CA GLY A 120 -3.34 7.70 5.17
C GLY A 120 -2.45 6.50 5.42
N ILE A 121 -1.30 6.48 4.76
CA ILE A 121 -0.25 5.47 4.95
C ILE A 121 1.14 6.09 4.81
#